data_AF-A0A6J4IUM3-F1
#
_entry.id   AF-A0A6J4IUM3-F1
#
_cell.length_a   1.000
_cell.length_b   1.000
_cell.length_c   1.000
_cell.angle_alpha   90.00
_cell.angle_beta   90.00
_cell.angle_gamma   90.00
#
_symmetry.space_group_name_H-M   'P 1'
#
loop_
_entity.id
_entity.type
_entity.pdbx_description
1 polymer ?
#
loop_
_entity_poly.entity_id
_entity_poly.type
_entity_poly.pdbx_seq_one_letter_code
_entity_poly.pdbx_strand_id
1 'polypeptide(L)'
;MMVPLRSRVAEAAAAVTVFYRRPAAWLALFVTAALLTFGGGAAMFWFHAIHRGEHGPAIGDAHHWLLDSSIGFVALTPLLAVILPFGVWAGAATVGRRRWAPRAYVAVVAAVFTLTTGPGPFLHNVVAGAGTPLADAATRLFGHNHSVAARSMHLHDRSPLTEGILQVVVGFPVYVLCTCAALVIVRSLVRRTRRSDATASSARTLPPGTGVRSESCSMSGTH
;
A
#
# COMPACT_ATOMS: atom_id res chain seq x y z
N MET A 1 6.45 -33.11 21.36
CA MET A 1 7.80 -32.64 20.94
C MET A 1 7.68 -31.15 20.60
N MET A 2 8.21 -30.24 21.44
CA MET A 2 8.09 -28.78 21.22
C MET A 2 9.25 -28.29 20.35
N VAL A 3 8.93 -27.72 19.18
CA VAL A 3 9.91 -27.07 18.31
C VAL A 3 10.38 -25.77 18.98
N PRO A 4 11.69 -25.54 19.16
CA PRO A 4 12.20 -24.37 19.88
C PRO A 4 11.87 -23.06 19.15
N LEU A 5 11.42 -22.04 19.89
CA LEU A 5 10.95 -20.74 19.36
C LEU A 5 11.94 -20.09 18.35
N ARG A 6 13.24 -20.23 18.60
CA ARG A 6 14.30 -19.69 17.72
C ARG A 6 14.23 -20.23 16.29
N SER A 7 13.90 -21.51 16.11
CA SER A 7 13.78 -22.11 14.77
C SER A 7 12.61 -21.51 13.98
N ARG A 8 11.46 -21.28 14.63
CA ARG A 8 10.28 -20.68 14.00
C ARG A 8 10.51 -19.23 13.54
N VAL A 9 11.26 -18.45 14.32
CA VAL A 9 11.62 -17.07 13.95
C VAL A 9 12.54 -17.05 12.73
N ALA A 10 13.55 -17.94 12.69
CA ALA A 10 14.45 -18.06 11.55
C ALA A 10 13.72 -18.50 10.27
N GLU A 11 12.79 -19.45 10.37
CA GLU A 11 11.94 -19.89 9.27
C GLU A 11 11.05 -18.76 8.74
N ALA A 12 10.41 -17.98 9.64
CA ALA A 12 9.60 -16.83 9.25
C ALA A 12 10.43 -15.75 8.55
N ALA A 13 11.62 -15.43 9.08
CA ALA A 13 12.54 -14.48 8.45
C ALA A 13 13.02 -14.94 7.07
N ALA A 14 13.33 -16.24 6.93
CA ALA A 14 13.70 -16.83 5.65
C ALA A 14 12.53 -16.76 4.64
N ALA A 15 11.30 -17.02 5.07
CA ALA A 15 10.12 -16.93 4.22
C ALA A 15 9.87 -15.50 3.71
N VAL A 16 9.97 -14.49 4.60
CA VAL A 16 9.89 -13.07 4.22
C VAL A 16 10.99 -12.72 3.21
N THR A 17 12.22 -13.16 3.46
CA THR A 17 13.35 -12.90 2.56
C THR A 17 13.12 -13.51 1.18
N VAL A 18 12.67 -14.77 1.11
CA VAL A 18 12.36 -15.45 -0.16
C VAL A 18 11.23 -14.74 -0.91
N PHE A 19 10.21 -14.22 -0.20
CA PHE A 19 9.13 -13.45 -0.81
C PHE A 19 9.66 -12.20 -1.54
N TYR A 20 10.53 -11.42 -0.88
CA TYR A 20 11.10 -10.19 -1.44
C TYR A 20 12.28 -10.39 -2.39
N ARG A 21 12.72 -11.62 -2.68
CA ARG A 21 13.63 -11.88 -3.81
C ARG A 21 12.98 -11.61 -5.18
N ARG A 22 11.65 -11.48 -5.24
CA ARG A 22 10.90 -11.22 -6.47
C ARG A 22 10.65 -9.71 -6.63
N PRO A 23 11.01 -9.08 -7.77
CA PRO A 23 10.73 -7.65 -8.00
C PRO A 23 9.24 -7.28 -7.86
N ALA A 24 8.35 -8.19 -8.25
CA ALA A 24 6.91 -8.00 -8.10
C ALA A 24 6.44 -7.88 -6.64
N ALA A 25 7.17 -8.44 -5.68
CA ALA A 25 6.85 -8.31 -4.25
C ALA A 25 7.15 -6.89 -3.74
N TRP A 26 8.26 -6.29 -4.18
CA TRP A 26 8.58 -4.89 -3.88
C TRP A 26 7.57 -3.92 -4.49
N LEU A 27 7.18 -4.17 -5.75
CA LEU A 27 6.09 -3.40 -6.38
C LEU A 27 4.79 -3.54 -5.58
N ALA A 28 4.46 -4.75 -5.11
CA ALA A 28 3.28 -4.98 -4.30
C ALA A 28 3.34 -4.21 -2.96
N LEU A 29 4.48 -4.22 -2.29
CA LEU A 29 4.71 -3.45 -1.07
C LEU A 29 4.53 -1.96 -1.30
N PHE A 30 5.20 -1.39 -2.30
CA PHE A 30 5.11 0.03 -2.62
C PHE A 30 3.67 0.46 -2.95
N VAL A 31 3.00 -0.24 -3.87
CA VAL A 31 1.63 0.10 -4.26
C VAL A 31 0.65 -0.04 -3.09
N THR A 32 0.79 -1.10 -2.29
CA THR A 32 -0.09 -1.33 -1.14
C THR A 32 0.13 -0.28 -0.06
N ALA A 33 1.40 0.03 0.27
CA ALA A 33 1.74 1.09 1.21
C ALA A 33 1.18 2.43 0.74
N ALA A 34 1.43 2.82 -0.51
CA ALA A 34 0.92 4.08 -1.05
C ALA A 34 -0.61 4.17 -1.00
N LEU A 35 -1.32 3.12 -1.42
CA LEU A 35 -2.79 3.14 -1.41
C LEU A 35 -3.39 3.12 -0.01
N LEU A 36 -2.80 2.39 0.94
CA LEU A 36 -3.31 2.34 2.31
C LEU A 36 -3.00 3.64 3.07
N THR A 37 -1.79 4.21 2.92
CA THR A 37 -1.39 5.38 3.71
C THR A 37 -1.80 6.70 3.09
N PHE A 38 -1.84 6.83 1.76
CA PHE A 38 -2.35 8.05 1.11
C PHE A 38 -3.83 7.93 0.76
N GLY A 39 -4.25 6.83 0.12
CA GLY A 39 -5.64 6.63 -0.25
C GLY A 39 -6.53 6.38 0.98
N GLY A 40 -6.17 5.38 1.79
CA GLY A 40 -6.84 5.13 3.07
C GLY A 40 -6.65 6.28 4.06
N GLY A 41 -5.44 6.85 4.11
CA GLY A 41 -5.16 8.04 4.93
C GLY A 41 -6.00 9.25 4.55
N ALA A 42 -6.33 9.48 3.27
CA ALA A 42 -7.22 10.56 2.86
C ALA A 42 -8.64 10.39 3.42
N ALA A 43 -9.19 9.16 3.32
CA ALA A 43 -10.51 8.86 3.86
C ALA A 43 -10.54 8.99 5.39
N MET A 44 -9.53 8.44 6.07
CA MET A 44 -9.42 8.54 7.53
C MET A 44 -9.17 9.98 7.98
N PHE A 45 -8.33 10.73 7.28
CA PHE A 45 -8.11 12.15 7.54
C PHE A 45 -9.39 12.97 7.40
N TRP A 46 -10.15 12.77 6.33
CA TRP A 46 -11.44 13.42 6.17
C TRP A 46 -12.38 13.07 7.33
N PHE A 47 -12.45 11.81 7.72
CA PHE A 47 -13.32 11.37 8.81
C PHE A 47 -12.89 11.98 10.16
N HIS A 48 -11.62 11.89 10.52
CA HIS A 48 -11.08 12.33 11.81
C HIS A 48 -10.92 13.86 11.88
N ALA A 49 -10.15 14.46 10.97
CA ALA A 49 -9.78 15.88 11.06
C ALA A 49 -10.87 16.84 10.55
N ILE A 50 -11.61 16.47 9.49
CA ILE A 50 -12.60 17.36 8.86
C ILE A 50 -14.00 17.11 9.45
N HIS A 51 -14.52 15.90 9.29
CA HIS A 51 -15.89 15.55 9.73
C HIS A 51 -15.99 15.56 11.25
N ARG A 52 -14.99 15.01 11.94
CA ARG A 52 -14.96 14.93 13.41
C ARG A 52 -14.13 16.02 14.06
N GLY A 53 -13.54 16.96 13.33
CA GLY A 53 -12.82 18.11 13.89
C GLY A 53 -11.68 17.74 14.86
N GLU A 54 -11.03 16.59 14.68
CA GLU A 54 -10.00 16.11 15.59
C GLU A 54 -8.73 16.98 15.54
N HIS A 55 -7.91 16.81 16.58
CA HIS A 55 -6.72 17.61 16.81
C HIS A 55 -5.62 17.37 15.75
N GLY A 56 -4.83 18.41 15.51
CA GLY A 56 -3.70 18.38 14.60
C GLY A 56 -3.01 19.75 14.50
N PRO A 57 -1.97 19.87 13.67
CA PRO A 57 -1.35 21.17 13.40
C PRO A 57 -2.36 22.14 12.80
N ALA A 58 -2.27 23.42 13.19
CA ALA A 58 -3.10 24.49 12.64
C ALA A 58 -2.60 24.93 11.26
N ILE A 59 -2.52 24.00 10.31
CA ILE A 59 -2.10 24.20 8.92
C ILE A 59 -3.26 23.84 7.98
N GLY A 60 -3.15 24.14 6.69
CA GLY A 60 -4.17 23.77 5.71
C GLY A 60 -4.39 22.25 5.62
N ASP A 61 -5.65 21.82 5.45
CA ASP A 61 -6.07 20.41 5.46
C ASP A 61 -5.25 19.52 4.51
N ALA A 62 -4.92 20.02 3.32
CA ALA A 62 -4.10 19.27 2.35
C ALA A 62 -2.66 19.02 2.85
N HIS A 63 -2.05 19.99 3.52
CA HIS A 63 -0.71 19.85 4.09
C HIS A 63 -0.72 18.90 5.29
N HIS A 64 -1.76 18.98 6.14
CA HIS A 64 -1.92 18.10 7.29
C HIS A 64 -2.13 16.65 6.82
N TRP A 65 -3.03 16.41 5.87
CA TRP A 65 -3.20 15.08 5.26
C TRP A 65 -1.90 14.53 4.68
N LEU A 66 -1.15 15.36 3.95
CA LEU A 66 0.10 14.94 3.33
C LEU A 66 1.16 14.60 4.39
N LEU A 67 1.26 15.38 5.46
CA LEU A 67 2.16 15.13 6.59
C LEU A 67 1.83 13.79 7.25
N ASP A 68 0.57 13.59 7.63
CA ASP A 68 0.10 12.37 8.30
C ASP A 68 0.31 11.14 7.42
N SER A 69 -0.03 11.25 6.13
CA SER A 69 0.13 10.16 5.15
C SER A 69 1.59 9.81 4.93
N SER A 70 2.49 10.79 4.96
CA SER A 70 3.94 10.59 4.81
C SER A 70 4.53 9.89 6.04
N ILE A 71 4.16 10.32 7.24
CA ILE A 71 4.55 9.67 8.50
C ILE A 71 4.02 8.23 8.51
N GLY A 72 2.74 8.05 8.17
CA GLY A 72 2.11 6.74 8.05
C GLY A 72 2.82 5.85 7.02
N PHE A 73 3.18 6.38 5.86
CA PHE A 73 3.93 5.63 4.83
C PHE A 73 5.24 5.10 5.39
N VAL A 74 6.05 5.95 6.04
CA VAL A 74 7.34 5.53 6.60
C VAL A 74 7.16 4.55 7.75
N ALA A 75 6.25 4.85 8.70
CA ALA A 75 6.07 4.06 9.91
C ALA A 75 5.40 2.69 9.65
N LEU A 76 4.44 2.62 8.72
CA LEU A 76 3.64 1.41 8.47
C LEU A 76 4.18 0.55 7.32
N THR A 77 5.09 1.05 6.48
CA THR A 77 5.70 0.22 5.42
C THR A 77 6.45 -0.99 5.98
N PRO A 78 7.27 -0.91 7.04
CA PRO A 78 7.92 -2.09 7.62
C PRO A 78 6.92 -3.13 8.12
N LEU A 79 5.81 -2.68 8.70
CA LEU A 79 4.72 -3.56 9.11
C LEU A 79 4.08 -4.25 7.91
N LEU A 80 3.74 -3.50 6.85
CA LEU A 80 3.20 -4.06 5.62
C LEU A 80 4.18 -5.06 4.97
N ALA A 81 5.48 -4.81 5.09
CA ALA A 81 6.49 -5.72 4.59
C ALA A 81 6.33 -7.12 5.21
N VAL A 82 5.91 -7.20 6.47
CA VAL A 82 5.60 -8.45 7.18
C VAL A 82 4.20 -8.97 6.83
N ILE A 83 3.18 -8.11 6.80
CA ILE A 83 1.77 -8.51 6.56
C ILE A 83 1.58 -9.16 5.17
N LEU A 84 2.22 -8.63 4.12
CA LEU A 84 1.99 -9.08 2.75
C LEU A 84 2.32 -10.57 2.51
N PRO A 85 3.49 -11.10 2.93
CA PRO A 85 3.77 -12.54 2.92
C PRO A 85 2.69 -13.38 3.62
N PHE A 86 2.19 -12.95 4.78
CA PHE A 86 1.11 -13.65 5.50
C PHE A 86 -0.19 -13.67 4.70
N GLY A 87 -0.56 -12.56 4.06
CA GLY A 87 -1.72 -12.50 3.18
C GLY A 87 -1.60 -13.49 2.01
N VAL A 88 -0.41 -13.63 1.43
CA VAL A 88 -0.17 -14.60 0.33
C VAL A 88 -0.21 -16.03 0.86
N TRP A 89 0.36 -16.30 2.03
CA TRP A 89 0.30 -17.61 2.67
C TRP A 89 -1.14 -18.02 3.00
N ALA A 90 -1.95 -17.11 3.56
CA ALA A 90 -3.37 -17.35 3.81
C ALA A 90 -4.14 -17.63 2.51
N GLY A 91 -3.84 -16.89 1.44
CA GLY A 91 -4.37 -17.17 0.12
C GLY A 91 -3.97 -18.55 -0.41
N ALA A 92 -2.70 -18.93 -0.22
CA ALA A 92 -2.18 -20.24 -0.63
C ALA A 92 -2.82 -21.38 0.17
N ALA A 93 -3.05 -21.21 1.48
CA ALA A 93 -3.71 -22.20 2.34
C ALA A 93 -5.13 -22.57 1.87
N THR A 94 -5.73 -21.78 0.98
CA THR A 94 -7.00 -22.10 0.33
C THR A 94 -6.86 -22.99 -0.93
N VAL A 95 -5.80 -23.83 -1.02
CA VAL A 95 -5.59 -24.78 -2.13
C VAL A 95 -6.87 -25.62 -2.36
N GLY A 96 -7.31 -25.76 -3.62
CA GLY A 96 -8.59 -26.39 -3.99
C GLY A 96 -9.76 -25.40 -4.08
N ARG A 97 -9.60 -24.17 -3.59
CA ARG A 97 -10.60 -23.10 -3.59
C ARG A 97 -10.05 -21.83 -4.26
N ARG A 98 -9.53 -21.95 -5.49
CA ARG A 98 -8.81 -20.88 -6.22
C ARG A 98 -9.52 -19.51 -6.26
N ARG A 99 -10.86 -19.49 -6.26
CA ARG A 99 -11.68 -18.25 -6.18
C ARG A 99 -11.58 -17.51 -4.84
N TRP A 100 -11.19 -18.20 -3.77
CA TRP A 100 -11.09 -17.67 -2.41
C TRP A 100 -9.73 -17.06 -2.09
N ALA A 101 -8.66 -17.48 -2.77
CA ALA A 101 -7.31 -16.98 -2.50
C ALA A 101 -7.20 -15.43 -2.53
N PRO A 102 -7.80 -14.70 -3.50
CA PRO A 102 -7.79 -13.24 -3.48
C PRO A 102 -8.55 -12.64 -2.29
N ARG A 103 -9.66 -13.27 -1.88
CA ARG A 103 -10.49 -12.81 -0.77
C ARG A 103 -9.80 -13.01 0.56
N ALA A 104 -9.17 -14.18 0.76
CA ALA A 104 -8.38 -14.48 1.94
C ALA A 104 -7.19 -13.51 2.08
N TYR A 105 -6.49 -13.23 0.98
CA TYR A 105 -5.44 -12.22 0.94
C TYR A 105 -5.95 -10.84 1.39
N VAL A 106 -7.02 -10.34 0.78
CA VAL A 106 -7.59 -9.02 1.12
C VAL A 106 -8.04 -8.97 2.57
N ALA A 107 -8.76 -10.00 3.03
CA ALA A 107 -9.28 -10.07 4.39
C ALA A 107 -8.15 -10.02 5.43
N VAL A 108 -7.10 -10.81 5.24
CA VAL A 108 -5.95 -10.84 6.18
C VAL A 108 -5.21 -9.51 6.17
N VAL A 109 -4.85 -8.99 4.99
CA VAL A 109 -4.09 -7.74 4.89
C VAL A 109 -4.88 -6.58 5.49
N ALA A 110 -6.15 -6.43 5.13
CA ALA A 110 -6.99 -5.36 5.64
C ALA A 110 -7.26 -5.51 7.14
N ALA A 111 -7.59 -6.70 7.64
CA ALA A 111 -7.87 -6.90 9.06
C ALA A 111 -6.64 -6.61 9.93
N VAL A 112 -5.48 -7.19 9.58
CA VAL A 112 -4.26 -6.98 10.37
C VAL A 112 -3.85 -5.51 10.32
N PHE A 113 -3.85 -4.88 9.14
CA PHE A 113 -3.52 -3.46 9.01
C PHE A 113 -4.47 -2.58 9.83
N THR A 114 -5.77 -2.81 9.73
CA THR A 114 -6.79 -2.05 10.50
C THR A 114 -6.50 -2.12 11.99
N LEU A 115 -6.35 -3.33 12.53
CA LEU A 115 -6.12 -3.55 13.95
C LEU A 115 -4.81 -2.90 14.42
N THR A 116 -3.75 -2.96 13.61
CA THR A 116 -2.48 -2.29 13.95
C THR A 116 -2.60 -0.77 13.90
N THR A 117 -3.42 -0.21 13.01
CA THR A 117 -3.67 1.23 12.97
C THR A 117 -4.70 1.71 13.99
N GLY A 118 -5.38 0.81 14.72
CA GLY A 118 -6.38 1.16 15.73
C GLY A 118 -5.88 2.19 16.76
N PRO A 119 -4.68 2.01 17.36
CA PRO A 119 -4.06 3.03 18.22
C PRO A 119 -3.59 4.31 17.51
N GLY A 120 -3.73 4.39 16.19
CA GLY A 120 -3.24 5.46 15.32
C GLY A 120 -3.64 6.87 15.76
N PRO A 121 -4.94 7.16 16.03
CA PRO A 121 -5.36 8.50 16.47
C PRO A 121 -4.66 8.95 17.76
N PHE A 122 -4.47 8.03 18.71
CA PHE A 122 -3.73 8.34 19.94
C PHE A 122 -2.26 8.66 19.64
N LEU A 123 -1.58 7.80 18.87
CA LEU A 123 -0.18 8.01 18.50
C LEU A 123 0.02 9.29 17.67
N HIS A 124 -0.95 9.60 16.80
CA HIS A 124 -0.98 10.84 16.04
C HIS A 124 -1.03 12.05 16.97
N ASN A 125 -1.95 12.08 17.94
CA ASN A 125 -2.03 13.19 18.90
C ASN A 125 -0.73 13.39 19.70
N VAL A 126 -0.04 12.29 20.06
CA VAL A 126 1.24 12.37 20.79
C VAL A 126 2.36 12.95 19.91
N VAL A 127 2.36 12.66 18.61
CA VAL A 127 3.47 13.03 17.70
C VAL A 127 3.18 14.32 16.96
N ALA A 128 1.99 14.48 16.42
CA ALA A 128 1.56 15.56 15.52
C ALA A 128 0.35 16.36 16.06
N GLY A 129 -0.10 16.11 17.29
CA GLY A 129 -1.15 16.92 17.91
C GLY A 129 -0.73 18.38 18.12
N ALA A 130 -1.71 19.27 18.27
CA ALA A 130 -1.43 20.67 18.55
C ALA A 130 -0.54 20.85 19.79
N GLY A 131 0.48 21.70 19.70
CA GLY A 131 1.45 21.93 20.76
C GLY A 131 2.62 20.92 20.81
N THR A 132 2.67 19.93 19.91
CA THR A 132 3.87 19.10 19.76
C THR A 132 4.95 19.81 18.94
N PRO A 133 6.23 19.47 19.11
CA PRO A 133 7.32 20.06 18.33
C PRO A 133 7.14 19.90 16.81
N LEU A 134 6.55 18.79 16.37
CA LEU A 134 6.25 18.54 14.97
C LEU A 134 5.13 19.44 14.45
N ALA A 135 4.06 19.61 15.23
CA ALA A 135 2.95 20.49 14.85
C ALA A 135 3.41 21.96 14.77
N ASP A 136 4.28 22.39 15.68
CA ASP A 136 4.88 23.71 15.66
C ASP A 136 5.80 23.90 14.44
N ALA A 137 6.62 22.90 14.14
CA ALA A 137 7.49 22.94 12.95
C ALA A 137 6.66 23.00 11.66
N ALA A 138 5.60 22.21 11.57
CA ALA A 138 4.69 22.23 10.42
C ALA A 138 3.97 23.58 10.31
N THR A 139 3.52 24.16 11.42
CA THR A 139 2.87 25.49 11.42
C THR A 139 3.83 26.60 11.01
N ARG A 140 5.10 26.53 11.42
CA ARG A 140 6.15 27.45 10.96
C ARG A 140 6.44 27.32 9.47
N LEU A 141 6.42 26.09 8.95
CA LEU A 141 6.76 25.81 7.54
C LEU A 141 5.60 26.13 6.58
N PHE A 142 4.38 25.76 6.94
CA PHE A 142 3.21 25.85 6.05
C PHE A 142 2.26 27.01 6.37
N GLY A 143 2.53 27.76 7.44
CA GLY A 143 1.73 28.88 7.90
C GLY A 143 0.56 28.46 8.79
N HIS A 144 0.08 29.41 9.60
CA HIS A 144 -1.03 29.21 10.52
C HIS A 144 -2.39 29.42 9.82
N ASN A 145 -3.30 28.46 9.94
CA ASN A 145 -4.64 28.53 9.42
C ASN A 145 -5.67 28.67 10.56
N HIS A 146 -6.20 29.88 10.73
CA HIS A 146 -7.18 30.20 11.77
C HIS A 146 -8.49 29.41 11.66
N SER A 147 -8.94 29.08 10.45
CA SER A 147 -10.19 28.32 10.25
C SER A 147 -10.06 26.87 10.72
N VAL A 148 -8.90 26.26 10.52
CA VAL A 148 -8.59 24.91 11.01
C VAL A 148 -8.43 24.94 12.53
N ALA A 149 -7.70 25.93 13.07
CA ALA A 149 -7.52 26.10 14.51
C ALA A 149 -8.86 26.24 15.26
N ALA A 150 -9.81 27.03 14.73
CA ALA A 150 -11.12 27.22 15.33
C ALA A 150 -11.95 25.92 15.37
N ARG A 151 -11.84 25.06 14.36
CA ARG A 151 -12.57 23.78 14.29
C ARG A 151 -12.08 22.78 15.35
N SER A 152 -10.77 22.77 15.63
CA SER A 152 -10.18 21.81 16.57
C SER A 152 -10.44 22.11 18.05
N MET A 153 -10.88 23.33 18.41
CA MET A 153 -11.05 23.77 19.80
C MET A 153 -12.23 23.13 20.56
N HIS A 154 -13.18 22.49 19.88
CA HIS A 154 -14.48 22.12 20.47
C HIS A 154 -14.64 20.64 20.87
N LEU A 155 -13.60 19.79 20.76
CA LEU A 155 -13.78 18.32 20.82
C LEU A 155 -12.77 17.60 21.73
N HIS A 156 -12.65 18.05 22.98
CA HIS A 156 -11.72 17.51 23.98
C HIS A 156 -12.20 16.28 24.77
N ASP A 157 -13.44 15.82 24.59
CA ASP A 157 -14.05 14.86 25.55
C ASP A 157 -14.06 13.38 25.10
N ARG A 158 -13.27 13.00 24.09
CA ARG A 158 -13.29 11.63 23.58
C ARG A 158 -12.15 10.78 24.13
N SER A 159 -12.51 9.60 24.66
CA SER A 159 -11.51 8.68 25.21
C SER A 159 -10.65 8.07 24.08
N PRO A 160 -9.36 7.78 24.33
CA PRO A 160 -8.49 7.10 23.35
C PRO A 160 -9.04 5.74 22.89
N LEU A 161 -9.79 5.05 23.75
CA LEU A 161 -10.43 3.79 23.43
C LEU A 161 -11.53 3.98 22.37
N THR A 162 -12.37 5.00 22.54
CA THR A 162 -13.43 5.35 21.58
C THR A 162 -12.82 5.70 20.23
N GLU A 163 -11.75 6.48 20.21
CA GLU A 163 -11.02 6.82 18.98
C GLU A 163 -10.47 5.59 18.28
N GLY A 164 -9.85 4.68 19.03
CA GLY A 164 -9.31 3.44 18.45
C GLY A 164 -10.39 2.50 17.92
N ILE A 165 -11.55 2.41 18.57
CA ILE A 165 -12.68 1.63 18.07
C ILE A 165 -13.21 2.24 16.77
N LEU A 166 -13.38 3.56 16.70
CA LEU A 166 -13.86 4.24 15.49
C LEU A 166 -12.87 4.10 14.33
N GLN A 167 -11.57 4.22 14.60
CA GLN A 167 -10.51 3.95 13.63
C GLN A 167 -10.62 2.54 13.06
N VAL A 168 -10.94 1.53 13.88
CA VAL A 168 -11.11 0.15 13.41
C VAL A 168 -12.41 -0.01 12.61
N VAL A 169 -13.53 0.48 13.13
CA VAL A 169 -14.85 0.32 12.51
C VAL A 169 -14.93 1.02 11.15
N VAL A 170 -14.43 2.24 11.07
CA VAL A 170 -14.44 3.05 9.83
C VAL A 170 -13.27 2.68 8.93
N GLY A 171 -12.09 2.41 9.50
CA GLY A 171 -10.90 2.05 8.74
C GLY A 171 -11.03 0.70 8.04
N PHE A 172 -11.66 -0.30 8.65
CA PHE A 172 -11.78 -1.64 8.06
C PHE A 172 -12.34 -1.65 6.63
N PRO A 173 -13.54 -1.09 6.35
CA PRO A 173 -14.07 -1.06 4.99
C PRO A 173 -13.19 -0.26 4.02
N VAL A 174 -12.60 0.85 4.46
CA VAL A 174 -11.67 1.65 3.65
C VAL A 174 -10.45 0.83 3.24
N TYR A 175 -9.81 0.17 4.21
CA TYR A 175 -8.61 -0.63 3.96
C TYR A 175 -8.90 -1.88 3.13
N VAL A 176 -10.10 -2.48 3.23
CA VAL A 176 -10.54 -3.53 2.31
C VAL A 176 -10.58 -3.03 0.87
N LEU A 177 -11.17 -1.86 0.61
CA LEU A 177 -11.26 -1.28 -0.72
C LEU A 177 -9.87 -0.92 -1.28
N CYS A 178 -9.03 -0.26 -0.49
CA CYS A 178 -7.66 0.06 -0.88
C CYS A 178 -6.83 -1.20 -1.16
N THR A 179 -6.95 -2.25 -0.35
CA THR A 179 -6.25 -3.53 -0.56
C THR A 179 -6.73 -4.22 -1.84
N CYS A 180 -8.04 -4.20 -2.12
CA CYS A 180 -8.59 -4.67 -3.39
C CYS A 180 -7.99 -3.93 -4.59
N ALA A 181 -7.96 -2.59 -4.53
CA ALA A 181 -7.38 -1.76 -5.58
C ALA A 181 -5.89 -2.07 -5.78
N ALA A 182 -5.12 -2.18 -4.70
CA ALA A 182 -3.71 -2.54 -4.74
C ALA A 182 -3.50 -3.89 -5.44
N LEU A 183 -4.28 -4.91 -5.06
CA LEU A 183 -4.21 -6.23 -5.66
C LEU A 183 -4.50 -6.21 -7.17
N VAL A 184 -5.50 -5.44 -7.61
CA VAL A 184 -5.85 -5.28 -9.02
C VAL A 184 -4.74 -4.57 -9.79
N ILE A 185 -4.21 -3.48 -9.25
CA ILE A 185 -3.14 -2.68 -9.88
C ILE A 185 -1.87 -3.53 -10.03
N VAL A 186 -1.41 -4.17 -8.96
CA VAL A 186 -0.20 -5.02 -8.96
C VAL A 186 -0.35 -6.16 -9.97
N ARG A 187 -1.50 -6.84 -9.98
CA ARG A 187 -1.76 -7.92 -10.96
C ARG A 187 -1.74 -7.41 -12.39
N SER A 188 -2.29 -6.23 -12.64
CA SER A 188 -2.33 -5.62 -13.96
C SER A 188 -0.93 -5.26 -14.46
N LEU A 189 -0.12 -4.64 -13.59
CA LEU A 189 1.26 -4.27 -13.90
C LEU A 189 2.13 -5.51 -14.18
N VAL A 190 2.09 -6.52 -13.30
CA VAL A 190 2.87 -7.76 -13.48
C VAL A 190 2.48 -8.51 -14.76
N ARG A 191 1.18 -8.52 -15.12
CA ARG A 191 0.71 -9.13 -16.38
C ARG A 191 1.23 -8.38 -17.61
N ARG A 192 1.29 -7.05 -17.57
CA ARG A 192 1.82 -6.23 -18.67
C ARG A 192 3.30 -6.51 -18.90
N THR A 193 4.12 -6.50 -17.85
CA THR A 193 5.56 -6.78 -17.96
C THR A 193 5.84 -8.14 -18.61
N ARG A 194 5.15 -9.21 -18.15
CA ARG A 194 5.31 -10.56 -18.73
C ARG A 194 4.94 -10.66 -20.21
N ARG A 195 3.93 -9.89 -20.66
CA ARG A 195 3.53 -9.86 -22.08
C ARG A 195 4.59 -9.17 -22.94
N SER A 196 5.15 -8.07 -22.44
CA SER A 196 6.24 -7.37 -23.13
C SER A 196 7.47 -8.27 -23.29
N ASP A 197 7.83 -9.01 -22.24
CA ASP A 197 8.97 -9.94 -22.27
C ASP A 197 8.77 -11.09 -23.27
N ALA A 198 7.57 -11.67 -23.32
CA ALA A 198 7.23 -12.74 -24.26
C ALA A 198 7.32 -12.27 -25.73
N THR A 199 6.84 -11.06 -26.00
CA THR A 199 6.88 -10.45 -27.34
C THR A 199 8.33 -10.19 -27.79
N ALA A 200 9.15 -9.64 -26.88
CA ALA A 200 10.57 -9.37 -27.14
C ALA A 200 11.41 -10.64 -27.30
N SER A 201 11.03 -11.74 -26.63
CA SER A 201 11.68 -13.05 -26.79
C SER A 201 11.33 -13.69 -28.14
N SER A 202 10.05 -13.64 -28.54
CA SER A 202 9.59 -14.16 -29.85
C SER A 202 10.22 -13.42 -31.03
N ALA A 203 10.42 -12.10 -30.92
CA ALA A 203 11.08 -11.31 -31.97
C ALA A 203 12.56 -11.67 -32.17
N ARG A 204 13.24 -12.12 -31.11
CA ARG A 204 14.66 -12.56 -31.16
C ARG A 204 14.85 -13.98 -31.68
N THR A 205 13.81 -14.81 -31.65
CA THR A 205 13.87 -16.21 -32.11
C THR A 205 13.47 -16.37 -33.57
N LEU A 206 12.97 -15.32 -34.22
CA LEU A 206 12.83 -15.31 -35.68
C LEU A 206 14.25 -15.32 -36.29
N PRO A 207 14.59 -16.31 -37.13
CA PRO A 207 15.91 -16.37 -37.73
C PRO A 207 16.17 -15.06 -38.49
N PRO A 208 17.38 -14.46 -38.36
CA PRO A 208 17.77 -13.35 -39.21
C PRO A 208 17.60 -13.84 -40.63
N GLY A 209 16.77 -13.12 -41.41
CA GLY A 209 16.20 -13.60 -42.66
C GLY A 209 17.15 -14.51 -43.42
N THR A 210 16.67 -15.72 -43.71
CA THR A 210 16.95 -16.28 -45.02
C THR A 210 16.54 -15.20 -46.00
N GLY A 211 17.52 -14.40 -46.42
CA GLY A 211 17.36 -13.41 -47.46
C GLY A 211 16.82 -14.18 -48.63
N VAL A 212 15.52 -14.08 -48.87
CA VAL A 212 14.93 -14.37 -50.15
C VAL A 212 15.61 -13.37 -51.07
N ARG A 213 16.74 -13.79 -51.65
CA ARG A 213 17.31 -13.15 -52.83
C ARG A 213 16.13 -13.00 -53.77
N SER A 214 15.68 -11.77 -53.97
CA SER A 214 14.86 -11.46 -55.12
C SER A 214 15.72 -11.77 -56.33
N GLU A 215 15.61 -12.99 -56.85
CA GLU A 215 16.06 -13.30 -58.19
C GLU A 215 15.21 -12.42 -59.12
N SER A 216 15.80 -11.28 -59.48
CA SER A 216 15.36 -10.45 -60.57
C SER A 216 15.36 -11.31 -61.83
N CYS A 217 14.19 -11.84 -62.19
CA CYS A 217 13.93 -12.49 -63.45
C CYS A 217 14.14 -11.45 -64.56
N SER A 218 15.35 -11.43 -65.12
CA SER A 218 15.70 -10.70 -66.33
C SER A 218 15.00 -11.39 -67.50
N MET A 219 13.89 -10.81 -67.94
CA MET A 219 13.27 -11.17 -69.22
C MET A 219 14.14 -10.60 -70.34
N SER A 220 15.04 -11.44 -70.86
CA SER A 220 15.74 -11.22 -72.12
C SER A 220 14.72 -11.34 -73.26
N GLY A 221 14.32 -10.19 -73.81
CA GLY A 221 13.56 -10.10 -75.04
C GLY A 221 14.52 -10.17 -76.24
N THR A 222 14.33 -11.18 -77.07
CA THR A 222 14.89 -11.34 -78.41
C THR A 222 14.33 -10.29 -79.37
N HIS A 223 15.19 -9.58 -80.12
CA HIS A 223 15.03 -9.24 -81.53
C HIS A 223 16.40 -8.91 -82.15
#